data_AF-M5Q3J9-F1
#
_entry.id   AF-M5Q3J9-F1
#
_cell.length_a   1.000
_cell.length_b   1.000
_cell.length_c   1.000
_cell.angle_alpha   90.00
_cell.angle_beta   90.00
_cell.angle_gamma   90.00
#
_symmetry.space_group_name_H-M   'P 1'
#
loop_
_entity.id
_entity.type
_entity.pdbx_description
1 polymer ?
#
loop_
_entity_poly.entity_id
_entity_poly.type
_entity_poly.pdbx_seq_one_letter_code
_entity_poly.pdbx_strand_id
1 'polypeptide(L)'
;MARLIRWRQIVTNPAIEESVLVGYCHGHAILRDGWIVTSRVKYIDRAKAQACTCNTMYDLGGELDPREPLPSEVQYAVFNMLCRNLVKRGYKLDLGMILKTIEEISRPLLDDDHGTKIQ
;
A
#
# COMPACT_ATOMS: atom_id res chain seq x y z
N MET A 1 6.85 -16.46 -11.27
CA MET A 1 6.69 -15.62 -10.06
C MET A 1 5.61 -14.58 -10.35
N ALA A 2 4.84 -14.14 -9.36
CA ALA A 2 3.82 -13.12 -9.59
C ALA A 2 4.47 -11.75 -9.77
N ARG A 3 4.08 -10.99 -10.80
CA ARG A 3 4.58 -9.64 -11.03
C ARG A 3 3.57 -8.60 -10.56
N LEU A 4 4.01 -7.65 -9.75
CA LEU A 4 3.23 -6.49 -9.34
C LEU A 4 3.75 -5.24 -10.03
N ILE A 5 2.90 -4.55 -10.78
CA ILE A 5 3.15 -3.21 -11.31
C ILE A 5 2.36 -2.19 -10.49
N ARG A 6 2.76 -0.92 -10.55
CA ARG A 6 2.12 0.17 -9.81
C ARG A 6 1.96 -0.20 -8.32
N TRP A 7 3.06 -0.63 -7.73
CA TRP A 7 3.07 -1.18 -6.37
C TRP A 7 3.49 -0.12 -5.35
N ARG A 8 3.07 -0.27 -4.09
CA ARG A 8 3.52 0.57 -2.96
C ARG A 8 3.61 -0.28 -1.69
N GLN A 9 4.57 0.03 -0.83
CA GLN A 9 4.56 -0.44 0.56
C GLN A 9 3.93 0.63 1.46
N ILE A 10 2.94 0.25 2.24
CA ILE A 10 2.23 1.15 3.15
C ILE A 10 2.61 0.78 4.58
N VAL A 11 3.23 1.74 5.27
CA VAL A 11 3.75 1.58 6.64
C VAL A 11 3.02 2.55 7.55
N THR A 12 2.18 2.03 8.46
CA THR A 12 1.37 2.88 9.36
C THR A 12 2.18 3.32 10.57
N ASN A 13 2.92 2.39 11.15
CA ASN A 13 3.81 2.65 12.27
C ASN A 13 5.17 1.97 12.04
N PRO A 14 6.24 2.74 11.77
CA PRO A 14 7.56 2.19 11.51
C PRO A 14 8.13 1.42 12.72
N ALA A 15 7.66 1.68 13.94
CA ALA A 15 8.10 0.96 15.13
C ALA A 15 7.52 -0.47 15.24
N ILE A 16 6.45 -0.77 14.50
CA ILE A 16 5.73 -2.05 14.60
C ILE A 16 6.14 -3.02 13.47
N GLU A 17 7.00 -2.59 12.54
CA GLU A 17 7.43 -3.35 11.35
C GLU A 17 6.26 -4.05 10.63
N GLU A 18 5.07 -3.45 10.70
CA GLU A 18 3.86 -3.96 10.08
C GLU A 18 3.57 -3.09 8.88
N SER A 19 3.49 -3.73 7.72
CA SER A 19 3.26 -3.04 6.47
C SER A 19 2.43 -3.90 5.55
N VAL A 20 1.73 -3.22 4.65
CA VAL A 20 0.95 -3.83 3.59
C VAL A 20 1.66 -3.55 2.28
N LEU A 21 1.85 -4.59 1.48
CA LEU A 21 2.25 -4.46 0.08
C LEU A 21 0.97 -4.43 -0.75
N VAL A 22 0.85 -3.41 -1.58
CA VAL A 22 -0.21 -3.26 -2.58
C VAL A 22 0.41 -3.19 -3.97
N GLY A 23 -0.25 -3.77 -4.98
CA GLY A 23 0.17 -3.63 -6.37
C GLY A 23 -0.79 -4.32 -7.33
N TYR A 24 -0.77 -3.90 -8.59
CA TYR A 24 -1.60 -4.49 -9.64
C TYR A 24 -0.89 -5.70 -10.25
N CYS A 25 -1.53 -6.86 -10.17
CA CYS A 25 -1.08 -8.09 -10.82
C CYS A 25 -1.75 -8.22 -12.19
N HIS A 26 -0.99 -8.62 -13.21
CA HIS A 26 -1.50 -8.88 -14.54
C HIS A 26 -0.80 -10.10 -15.16
N GLY A 27 -1.57 -10.96 -15.83
CA GLY A 27 -1.04 -12.08 -16.62
C GLY A 27 -0.42 -13.21 -15.79
N HIS A 28 -0.84 -13.39 -14.54
CA HIS A 28 -0.34 -14.47 -13.69
C HIS A 28 -1.18 -15.74 -13.83
N ALA A 29 -0.54 -16.91 -13.87
CA ALA A 29 -1.22 -18.18 -14.13
C ALA A 29 -2.25 -18.59 -13.06
N ILE A 30 -2.10 -18.11 -11.81
CA ILE A 30 -2.94 -18.50 -10.65
C ILE A 30 -3.68 -17.30 -10.06
N LEU A 31 -3.08 -16.11 -10.13
CA LEU A 31 -3.66 -14.92 -9.52
C LEU A 31 -4.47 -14.22 -10.60
N ARG A 32 -5.70 -13.84 -10.27
CA ARG A 32 -6.51 -13.04 -11.17
C ARG A 32 -5.86 -11.68 -11.38
N ASP A 33 -6.07 -11.15 -12.57
CA ASP A 33 -5.72 -9.76 -12.87
C ASP A 33 -6.46 -8.82 -11.92
N GLY A 34 -5.75 -7.82 -11.40
CA GLY A 34 -6.30 -6.88 -10.45
C GLY A 34 -5.34 -6.48 -9.34
N TRP A 35 -5.85 -5.65 -8.44
CA TRP A 35 -5.10 -5.20 -7.26
C TRP A 35 -4.96 -6.32 -6.23
N ILE A 36 -3.72 -6.55 -5.82
CA ILE A 36 -3.34 -7.42 -4.73
C ILE A 36 -3.02 -6.55 -3.53
N VAL A 37 -3.59 -6.90 -2.39
CA VAL A 37 -3.28 -6.31 -1.08
C VAL A 37 -2.83 -7.44 -0.18
N THR A 38 -1.63 -7.37 0.38
CA THR A 38 -1.07 -8.49 1.15
C THR A 38 -0.16 -8.05 2.30
N SER A 39 -0.15 -8.85 3.35
CA SER A 39 0.69 -8.73 4.55
C SER A 39 0.91 -10.15 5.14
N ARG A 40 1.99 -10.41 5.90
CA ARG A 40 3.07 -9.49 6.28
C ARG A 40 4.15 -9.45 5.21
N VAL A 41 4.66 -8.25 4.94
CA VAL A 41 5.86 -8.06 4.13
C VAL A 41 7.07 -8.45 4.97
N LYS A 42 7.83 -9.47 4.54
CA LYS A 42 9.07 -9.89 5.19
C LYS A 42 10.22 -8.97 4.82
N TYR A 43 10.35 -8.67 3.53
CA TYR A 43 11.33 -7.71 3.02
C TYR A 43 10.92 -7.19 1.63
N ILE A 44 11.50 -6.05 1.26
CA ILE A 44 11.51 -5.52 -0.11
C ILE A 44 12.96 -5.27 -0.50
N ASP A 45 13.41 -5.96 -1.54
CA ASP A 45 14.72 -5.75 -2.17
C ASP A 45 14.53 -4.90 -3.41
N ARG A 46 14.68 -3.57 -3.26
CA ARG A 46 14.55 -2.61 -4.36
C ARG A 46 15.65 -2.77 -5.42
N ALA A 47 16.85 -3.22 -5.04
CA ALA A 47 17.95 -3.42 -5.97
C ALA A 47 17.66 -4.57 -6.95
N LYS A 48 16.97 -5.62 -6.47
CA LYS A 48 16.50 -6.74 -7.29
C LYS A 48 15.08 -6.58 -7.81
N ALA A 49 14.41 -5.49 -7.46
CA ALA A 49 12.99 -5.25 -7.73
C ALA A 49 12.13 -6.45 -7.29
N GLN A 50 12.23 -6.87 -6.03
CA GLN A 50 11.51 -8.02 -5.49
C GLN A 50 10.92 -7.73 -4.11
N ALA A 51 9.78 -8.34 -3.82
CA ALA A 51 9.20 -8.36 -2.47
C ALA A 51 8.90 -9.80 -2.04
N CYS A 52 9.11 -10.08 -0.76
CA CYS A 52 8.71 -11.34 -0.16
C CYS A 52 7.68 -11.07 0.94
N THR A 53 6.54 -11.76 0.85
CA THR A 53 5.55 -11.81 1.93
C THR A 53 5.61 -13.17 2.62
N CYS A 54 4.76 -13.38 3.63
CA CYS A 54 4.65 -14.70 4.25
C CYS A 54 4.21 -15.81 3.28
N ASN A 55 3.48 -15.46 2.21
CA ASN A 55 2.82 -16.43 1.35
C ASN A 55 3.50 -16.60 -0.01
N THR A 56 4.08 -15.51 -0.54
CA THR A 56 4.50 -15.45 -1.94
C THR A 56 5.68 -14.51 -2.12
N MET A 57 6.49 -14.78 -3.15
CA MET A 57 7.51 -13.86 -3.66
C MET A 57 6.98 -13.17 -4.92
N TYR A 58 7.23 -11.87 -5.05
CA TYR A 58 6.77 -11.02 -6.13
C TYR A 58 7.94 -10.36 -6.85
N ASP A 59 7.89 -10.35 -8.18
CA ASP A 59 8.67 -9.44 -8.99
C ASP A 59 7.98 -8.07 -9.00
N LEU A 60 8.73 -7.01 -8.77
CA LEU A 60 8.23 -5.65 -8.72
C LEU A 60 8.54 -4.94 -10.04
N GLY A 61 7.51 -4.39 -10.67
CA GLY A 61 7.64 -3.46 -11.79
C GLY A 61 7.75 -2.02 -11.29
N GLY A 62 7.16 -1.08 -12.04
CA GLY A 62 7.12 0.33 -11.64
C GLY A 62 6.42 0.51 -10.29
N GLU A 63 7.04 1.30 -9.41
CA GLU A 63 6.44 1.74 -8.14
C GLU A 63 5.31 2.74 -8.46
N LEU A 64 4.24 2.69 -7.68
CA LEU A 64 3.16 3.66 -7.73
C LEU A 64 3.70 4.99 -7.20
N ASP A 65 3.50 6.08 -7.95
CA ASP A 65 3.86 7.42 -7.49
C ASP A 65 3.27 7.65 -6.09
N PRO A 66 4.04 8.00 -5.06
CA PRO A 66 3.54 8.24 -3.70
C PRO A 66 2.38 9.24 -3.60
N ARG A 67 2.24 10.13 -4.58
CA ARG A 67 1.17 11.14 -4.67
C ARG A 67 -0.10 10.62 -5.31
N GLU A 68 -0.06 9.46 -5.96
CA GLU A 68 -1.24 8.87 -6.56
C GLU A 68 -2.10 8.18 -5.48
N PRO A 69 -3.40 8.49 -5.36
CA PRO A 69 -4.27 7.76 -4.44
C PRO A 69 -4.45 6.31 -4.91
N LEU A 70 -4.65 5.39 -3.96
CA LEU A 70 -5.09 4.04 -4.33
C LEU A 70 -6.55 4.07 -4.80
N PRO A 71 -7.00 3.11 -5.64
CA PRO A 71 -8.42 2.99 -5.94
C PRO A 71 -9.26 2.72 -4.68
N SER A 72 -10.50 3.21 -4.64
CA SER A 72 -11.34 3.19 -3.44
C SER A 72 -11.53 1.79 -2.84
N GLU A 73 -11.75 0.75 -3.65
CA GLU A 73 -11.87 -0.62 -3.12
C GLU A 73 -10.55 -1.14 -2.50
N VAL A 74 -9.42 -0.66 -3.00
CA VAL A 74 -8.07 -1.01 -2.53
C VAL A 74 -7.75 -0.29 -1.23
N GLN A 75 -8.12 0.99 -1.11
CA GLN A 75 -7.99 1.76 0.14
C GLN A 75 -8.68 1.04 1.30
N TYR A 76 -9.93 0.60 1.11
CA TYR A 76 -10.68 -0.11 2.13
C TYR A 76 -10.01 -1.44 2.53
N ALA A 77 -9.51 -2.20 1.55
CA ALA A 77 -8.81 -3.46 1.80
C ALA A 77 -7.49 -3.25 2.57
N VAL A 78 -6.71 -2.22 2.23
CA VAL A 78 -5.49 -1.84 2.94
C VAL A 78 -5.81 -1.46 4.39
N PHE A 79 -6.78 -0.56 4.58
CA PHE A 79 -7.19 -0.08 5.89
C PHE A 79 -7.63 -1.22 6.80
N ASN A 80 -8.53 -2.09 6.30
CA ASN A 80 -9.01 -3.24 7.05
C ASN A 80 -7.90 -4.21 7.45
N MET A 81 -6.96 -4.49 6.55
CA MET A 81 -5.86 -5.40 6.84
C MET A 81 -4.92 -4.84 7.91
N LEU A 82 -4.58 -3.55 7.81
CA LEU A 82 -3.75 -2.88 8.82
C LEU A 82 -4.41 -2.90 10.19
N CYS A 83 -5.70 -2.54 10.27
CA CYS A 83 -6.47 -2.61 11.51
C CYS A 83 -6.49 -4.02 12.11
N ARG A 84 -6.74 -5.06 11.28
CA ARG A 84 -6.73 -6.46 11.73
C ARG A 84 -5.37 -6.90 12.26
N ASN A 85 -4.28 -6.51 11.60
CA ASN A 85 -2.94 -6.91 12.01
C ASN A 85 -2.51 -6.26 13.32
N LEU A 86 -2.86 -4.98 13.51
CA LEU A 86 -2.58 -4.26 14.75
C LEU A 86 -3.35 -4.86 15.92
N VAL A 87 -4.65 -5.10 15.76
CA VAL A 87 -5.49 -5.74 16.79
C VAL A 87 -4.98 -7.14 17.12
N LYS A 88 -4.64 -7.96 16.12
CA LYS A 88 -4.10 -9.32 16.32
C LYS A 88 -2.81 -9.33 17.15
N ARG A 89 -2.01 -8.28 17.07
CA ARG A 89 -0.77 -8.11 17.84
C ARG A 89 -0.97 -7.44 19.20
N GLY A 90 -2.20 -7.10 19.56
CA GLY A 90 -2.53 -6.47 20.84
C GLY A 90 -2.31 -4.96 20.87
N TYR A 91 -2.08 -4.31 19.71
CA TYR A 91 -2.01 -2.85 19.65
C TYR A 91 -3.41 -2.25 19.70
N LYS A 92 -3.56 -1.17 20.45
CA LYS A 92 -4.75 -0.33 20.39
C LYS A 92 -4.67 0.54 19.14
N LEU A 93 -5.78 0.61 18.41
CA LEU A 93 -5.93 1.56 17.31
C LEU A 93 -6.17 2.94 17.91
N ASP A 94 -5.18 3.83 17.83
CA ASP A 94 -5.38 5.23 18.14
C ASP A 94 -5.82 6.02 16.89
N LEU A 95 -6.50 7.14 17.14
CA LEU A 95 -7.04 7.98 16.07
C LEU A 95 -5.95 8.56 15.16
N GLY A 96 -4.76 8.86 15.70
CA GLY A 96 -3.64 9.40 14.93
C GLY A 96 -3.10 8.38 13.93
N MET A 97 -2.96 7.11 14.33
CA MET A 97 -2.59 6.02 13.43
C MET A 97 -3.64 5.80 12.33
N ILE A 98 -4.92 5.89 12.67
CA ILE A 98 -6.02 5.79 11.70
C ILE A 98 -5.93 6.92 10.67
N LEU A 99 -5.83 8.17 11.12
CA LEU A 99 -5.77 9.34 10.25
C LEU A 99 -4.55 9.30 9.33
N LYS A 100 -3.37 8.98 9.87
CA LYS A 100 -2.15 8.83 9.07
C LYS A 100 -2.28 7.73 8.01
N THR A 101 -2.97 6.63 8.34
CA THR A 101 -3.22 5.55 7.38
C THR A 101 -4.13 6.02 6.25
N ILE A 102 -5.21 6.74 6.60
CA ILE A 102 -6.13 7.32 5.62
C ILE A 102 -5.38 8.31 4.72
N GLU A 103 -4.56 9.20 5.29
CA GLU A 103 -3.72 10.11 4.50
C GLU A 103 -2.82 9.34 3.53
N GLU A 104 -2.12 8.30 3.98
CA GLU A 104 -1.18 7.55 3.13
C GLU A 104 -1.87 6.84 1.94
N ILE A 105 -3.11 6.38 2.10
CA ILE A 105 -3.82 5.61 1.07
C ILE A 105 -4.77 6.45 0.22
N SER A 106 -5.27 7.55 0.79
CA SER A 106 -6.31 8.38 0.19
C SER A 106 -5.79 9.69 -0.38
N ARG A 107 -4.54 10.13 -0.09
CA ARG A 107 -4.02 11.46 -0.47
C ARG A 107 -4.32 11.79 -1.95
N PRO A 108 -5.27 12.69 -2.23
CA PRO A 108 -5.38 13.34 -3.53
C PRO A 108 -4.44 14.56 -3.55
N LEU A 109 -4.11 15.08 -4.72
CA LEU A 109 -3.56 16.43 -4.88
C LEU A 109 -4.49 17.42 -4.18
N LEU A 110 -4.12 17.88 -2.99
CA LEU A 110 -4.37 19.27 -2.66
C LEU A 110 -3.24 20.01 -3.36
N ASP A 111 -3.46 20.34 -4.64
CA ASP A 111 -2.63 21.36 -5.25
C ASP A 111 -2.83 22.63 -4.42
N ASP A 112 -1.72 23.16 -3.90
CA ASP A 112 -1.59 24.54 -3.49
C ASP A 112 -1.78 25.43 -4.73
N ASP A 113 -3.00 25.51 -5.28
CA ASP A 113 -3.34 26.50 -6.30
C ASP A 113 -3.84 27.78 -5.61
N HIS A 114 -2.94 28.38 -4.82
CA HIS A 114 -2.98 29.82 -4.58
C HIS A 114 -2.67 30.52 -5.91
N GLY A 115 -3.67 30.61 -6.77
CA GLY A 115 -3.40 30.95 -8.16
C GLY A 115 -4.55 31.52 -8.98
N THR A 116 -5.70 31.85 -8.38
CA THR A 116 -6.70 32.68 -9.08
C THR A 116 -6.07 34.02 -9.47
N LYS A 117 -5.62 34.14 -10.72
CA LYS A 117 -5.61 35.42 -11.43
C LYS A 117 -6.49 35.28 -12.65
N ILE A 118 -7.73 35.71 -12.44
CA ILE A 118 -8.57 36.27 -13.49
C ILE A 118 -7.74 37.41 -14.11
N GLN A 119 -7.41 37.30 -15.39
CA GLN A 119 -7.13 38.44 -16.26
C GLN A 119 -8.21 38.49 -17.33
#